data_AF-K7ECL5-F1
#
_entry.id   AF-K7ECL5-F1
#
_cell.length_a   1.000
_cell.length_b   1.000
_cell.length_c   1.000
_cell.angle_alpha   90.00
_cell.angle_beta   90.00
_cell.angle_gamma   90.00
#
_symmetry.space_group_name_H-M   'P 1'
#
loop_
_entity.id
_entity.type
_entity.pdbx_description
1 polymer ?
#
loop_
_entity_poly.entity_id
_entity_poly.type
_entity_poly.pdbx_seq_one_letter_code
_entity_poly.pdbx_strand_id
1 'polypeptide(L)'
;MKDIREELTRQSQRAEGYQSLVRDLRTELDRATEQKRNIVKDITKQELELHEVREKLAAQTERKRLDLSHLELHIQQLARRLGEVQELCLEKDQALRKRNDSLRKAESEVRRLQGDLRKKELEVKRERSRARDLEAALQEAQEEKEKRETENSSRISEIQLLKEDLQEALRSHQLTSQQLAKQKEGAPLAEQNWQTLQKQLRDRTEEGLQLEQAVDRLEAEGRTLREKMANREEESEQNRKLIELLKSDLSQARQKHQSAMQESIQHQQSVATLQMELGSSQEQMKIIRQQLQEQEAAKKNLQWELEQERTQQKALQRTRDREKDLGRELETLQLKLRESEQTVTQREKALLRLQAELNEARGRERQSLQNVVGAKEAIQDIAKKAASYQDNLKGALEQLEEKVREAAELRAELLQTRHGKARLEEETAAYEERMRRLNGELKKLQSVHERSEHEVQAFDKRMGVINTQMLHWQKLHGEDLQNLADKEEEIVVCKVEMASLKEKLHAREEEVKALTTSLGTARTDSQRLHREIGLVVTNVYQWAKGQKEANENLGQKVLTQTEHIAQLSREKDHLLGTMTQLRHENKTLRSEVEEKRMEAERSRVLRYSDLAPCPEQQHQPQLLGEE
;
A
#
# COMPACT_ATOMS: atom_id res chain seq x y z
N MET A 1 52.72 -5.04 75.36
CA MET A 1 52.83 -6.07 74.28
C MET A 1 51.48 -6.71 73.99
N LYS A 2 50.75 -7.18 75.01
CA LYS A 2 49.41 -7.75 74.84
C LYS A 2 48.42 -6.70 74.29
N ASP A 3 48.37 -5.58 74.97
CA ASP A 3 47.62 -4.34 74.70
C ASP A 3 47.77 -3.82 73.25
N ILE A 4 48.99 -3.86 72.69
CA ILE A 4 49.24 -3.47 71.30
C ILE A 4 48.58 -4.44 70.31
N ARG A 5 48.56 -5.75 70.62
CA ARG A 5 47.82 -6.74 69.82
C ARG A 5 46.31 -6.55 69.97
N GLU A 6 45.82 -6.22 71.15
CA GLU A 6 44.40 -5.96 71.41
C GLU A 6 43.90 -4.68 70.72
N GLU A 7 44.70 -3.62 70.60
CA GLU A 7 44.31 -2.45 69.79
C GLU A 7 44.48 -2.70 68.28
N LEU A 8 45.47 -3.48 67.85
CA LEU A 8 45.61 -3.88 66.45
C LEU A 8 44.44 -4.75 65.97
N THR A 9 43.94 -5.68 66.80
CA THR A 9 42.73 -6.46 66.46
C THR A 9 41.48 -5.59 66.46
N ARG A 10 41.32 -4.63 67.37
CA ARG A 10 40.24 -3.63 67.29
C ARG A 10 40.32 -2.78 66.02
N GLN A 11 41.52 -2.41 65.58
CA GLN A 11 41.71 -1.68 64.32
C GLN A 11 41.39 -2.54 63.10
N SER A 12 41.77 -3.83 63.09
CA SER A 12 41.36 -4.78 62.06
C SER A 12 39.83 -4.93 62.00
N GLN A 13 39.18 -5.18 63.14
CA GLN A 13 37.72 -5.28 63.26
C GLN A 13 36.99 -4.01 62.80
N ARG A 14 37.52 -2.82 63.12
CA ARG A 14 37.01 -1.54 62.59
C ARG A 14 37.19 -1.46 61.07
N ALA A 15 38.35 -1.83 60.53
CA ALA A 15 38.61 -1.81 59.09
C ALA A 15 37.72 -2.82 58.33
N GLU A 16 37.52 -4.02 58.87
CA GLU A 16 36.62 -5.05 58.37
C GLU A 16 35.15 -4.57 58.39
N GLY A 17 34.74 -3.88 59.46
CA GLY A 17 33.41 -3.25 59.57
C GLY A 17 33.19 -2.07 58.61
N TYR A 18 34.22 -1.26 58.36
CA TYR A 18 34.16 -0.24 57.29
C TYR A 18 34.14 -0.90 55.90
N GLN A 19 34.84 -2.02 55.69
CA GLN A 19 34.78 -2.77 54.44
C GLN A 19 33.43 -3.46 54.23
N SER A 20 32.73 -3.92 55.28
CA SER A 20 31.35 -4.41 55.14
C SER A 20 30.42 -3.25 54.81
N LEU A 21 30.45 -2.15 55.57
CA LEU A 21 29.62 -0.98 55.29
C LEU A 21 29.81 -0.44 53.86
N VAL A 22 31.05 -0.40 53.35
CA VAL A 22 31.33 -0.01 51.95
C VAL A 22 30.84 -1.04 50.93
N ARG A 23 30.81 -2.34 51.26
CA ARG A 23 30.16 -3.37 50.41
C ARG A 23 28.63 -3.21 50.43
N ASP A 24 28.04 -3.01 51.60
CA ASP A 24 26.60 -2.88 51.78
C ASP A 24 26.09 -1.65 51.02
N LEU A 25 26.70 -0.47 51.25
CA LEU A 25 26.41 0.79 50.54
C LEU A 25 26.61 0.68 49.01
N ARG A 26 27.57 -0.12 48.52
CA ARG A 26 27.69 -0.41 47.08
C ARG A 26 26.48 -1.20 46.59
N THR A 27 26.08 -2.27 47.27
CA THR A 27 24.90 -3.04 46.86
C THR A 27 23.60 -2.23 46.97
N GLU A 28 23.51 -1.27 47.88
CA GLU A 28 22.39 -0.32 47.94
C GLU A 28 22.41 0.67 46.77
N LEU A 29 23.59 1.20 46.40
CA LEU A 29 23.76 2.05 45.22
C LEU A 29 23.44 1.28 43.91
N ASP A 30 23.86 0.03 43.79
CA ASP A 30 23.54 -0.84 42.65
C ASP A 30 22.03 -1.11 42.56
N ARG A 31 21.37 -1.42 43.69
CA ARG A 31 19.91 -1.55 43.75
C ARG A 31 19.21 -0.24 43.38
N ALA A 32 19.65 0.89 43.92
CA ALA A 32 19.04 2.20 43.66
C ALA A 32 19.24 2.66 42.21
N THR A 33 20.39 2.33 41.59
CA THR A 33 20.66 2.68 40.19
C THR A 33 19.84 1.81 39.22
N GLU A 34 19.68 0.50 39.44
CA GLU A 34 18.79 -0.32 38.60
C GLU A 34 17.31 -0.02 38.90
N GLN A 35 16.91 0.31 40.13
CA GLN A 35 15.56 0.86 40.41
C GLN A 35 15.31 2.15 39.61
N LYS A 36 16.23 3.13 39.69
CA LYS A 36 16.17 4.36 38.88
C LYS A 36 16.10 4.05 37.38
N ARG A 37 16.89 3.08 36.90
CA ARG A 37 16.90 2.67 35.49
C ARG A 37 15.55 2.08 35.07
N ASN A 38 14.89 1.28 35.90
CA ASN A 38 13.57 0.74 35.61
C ASN A 38 12.48 1.82 35.65
N ILE A 39 12.51 2.70 36.65
CA ILE A 39 11.62 3.88 36.69
C ILE A 39 11.78 4.73 35.42
N VAL A 40 13.01 4.97 34.94
CA VAL A 40 13.24 5.69 33.68
C VAL A 40 12.70 4.91 32.47
N LYS A 41 12.91 3.59 32.37
CA LYS A 41 12.29 2.77 31.30
C LYS A 41 10.77 2.94 31.31
N ASP A 42 10.14 2.86 32.47
CA ASP A 42 8.67 2.90 32.59
C ASP A 42 8.10 4.30 32.35
N ILE A 43 8.80 5.36 32.75
CA ILE A 43 8.48 6.74 32.33
C ILE A 43 8.54 6.86 30.81
N THR A 44 9.61 6.39 30.15
CA THR A 44 9.72 6.52 28.67
C THR A 44 8.64 5.72 27.93
N LYS A 45 8.14 4.60 28.48
CA LYS A 45 6.96 3.91 27.94
C LYS A 45 5.70 4.77 28.08
N GLN A 46 5.45 5.31 29.27
CA GLN A 46 4.29 6.17 29.53
C GLN A 46 4.32 7.44 28.68
N GLU A 47 5.49 8.02 28.41
CA GLU A 47 5.65 9.16 27.50
C GLU A 47 5.29 8.80 26.05
N LEU A 48 5.67 7.62 25.57
CA LEU A 48 5.29 7.10 24.25
C LEU A 48 3.79 6.80 24.17
N GLU A 49 3.22 6.14 25.18
CA GLU A 49 1.77 5.86 25.27
C GLU A 49 0.96 7.17 25.28
N LEU A 50 1.41 8.18 26.03
CA LEU A 50 0.81 9.52 26.04
C LEU A 50 0.96 10.23 24.69
N HIS A 51 2.06 10.04 23.97
CA HIS A 51 2.24 10.57 22.62
C HIS A 51 1.23 9.95 21.64
N GLU A 52 1.15 8.62 21.60
CA GLU A 52 0.19 7.90 20.77
C GLU A 52 -1.26 8.31 21.06
N VAL A 53 -1.63 8.47 22.33
CA VAL A 53 -2.99 8.91 22.73
C VAL A 53 -3.25 10.35 22.27
N ARG A 54 -2.27 11.26 22.35
CA ARG A 54 -2.38 12.63 21.84
C ARG A 54 -2.56 12.66 20.33
N GLU A 55 -1.80 11.85 19.58
CA GLU A 55 -1.93 11.75 18.12
C GLU A 55 -3.28 11.17 17.70
N LYS A 56 -3.74 10.10 18.37
CA LYS A 56 -5.07 9.50 18.14
C LYS A 56 -6.19 10.51 18.42
N LEU A 57 -6.08 11.29 19.51
CA LEU A 57 -7.04 12.33 19.86
C LEU A 57 -7.02 13.50 18.85
N ALA A 58 -5.83 13.94 18.42
CA ALA A 58 -5.69 14.99 17.41
C ALA A 58 -6.30 14.55 16.06
N ALA A 59 -5.99 13.34 15.60
CA ALA A 59 -6.55 12.76 14.38
C ALA A 59 -8.08 12.57 14.46
N GLN A 60 -8.62 12.18 15.63
CA GLN A 60 -10.08 12.10 15.83
C GLN A 60 -10.74 13.48 15.85
N THR A 61 -10.07 14.48 16.43
CA THR A 61 -10.56 15.88 16.48
C THR A 61 -10.58 16.49 15.08
N GLU A 62 -9.54 16.28 14.28
CA GLU A 62 -9.47 16.78 12.91
C GLU A 62 -10.50 16.10 11.99
N ARG A 63 -10.73 14.79 12.13
CA ARG A 63 -11.84 14.10 11.45
C ARG A 63 -13.19 14.74 11.77
N LYS A 64 -13.51 14.90 13.07
CA LYS A 64 -14.74 15.58 13.52
C LYS A 64 -14.85 17.01 12.99
N ARG A 65 -13.74 17.75 12.87
CA ARG A 65 -13.72 19.10 12.29
C ARG A 65 -14.11 19.09 10.81
N LEU A 66 -13.57 18.16 10.03
CA LEU A 66 -13.92 17.98 8.62
C LEU A 66 -15.37 17.50 8.45
N ASP A 67 -15.82 16.55 9.27
CA ASP A 67 -17.20 16.06 9.28
C ASP A 67 -18.20 17.20 9.58
N LEU A 68 -17.89 18.06 10.56
CA LEU A 68 -18.69 19.24 10.89
C LEU A 68 -18.73 20.23 9.71
N SER A 69 -17.59 20.58 9.10
CA SER A 69 -17.58 21.48 7.93
C SER A 69 -18.31 20.90 6.70
N HIS A 70 -18.32 19.58 6.53
CA HIS A 70 -19.15 18.91 5.52
C HIS A 70 -20.65 19.03 5.82
N LEU A 71 -21.06 18.87 7.09
CA LEU A 71 -22.45 19.04 7.52
C LEU A 71 -22.90 20.50 7.42
N GLU A 72 -22.05 21.47 7.81
CA GLU A 72 -22.31 22.91 7.67
C GLU A 72 -22.53 23.29 6.20
N LEU A 73 -21.68 22.82 5.29
CA LEU A 73 -21.83 23.03 3.85
C LEU A 73 -23.14 22.40 3.33
N HIS A 74 -23.51 21.21 3.81
CA HIS A 74 -24.76 20.56 3.42
C HIS A 74 -25.99 21.33 3.93
N ILE A 75 -25.96 21.83 5.18
CA ILE A 75 -27.01 22.68 5.75
C ILE A 75 -27.15 23.97 4.94
N GLN A 76 -26.05 24.62 4.54
CA GLN A 76 -26.08 25.80 3.67
C GLN A 76 -26.69 25.50 2.29
N GLN A 77 -26.36 24.34 1.69
CA GLN A 77 -26.96 23.90 0.43
C GLN A 77 -28.47 23.64 0.56
N LEU A 78 -28.92 23.02 1.65
CA LEU A 78 -30.34 22.78 1.93
C LEU A 78 -31.09 24.09 2.19
N ALA A 79 -30.50 25.02 2.96
CA ALA A 79 -31.07 26.35 3.22
C ALA A 79 -31.23 27.16 1.92
N ARG A 80 -30.24 27.15 1.03
CA ARG A 80 -30.33 27.79 -0.30
C ARG A 80 -31.47 27.19 -1.13
N ARG A 81 -31.56 25.86 -1.20
CA ARG A 81 -32.63 25.16 -1.94
C ARG A 81 -34.02 25.42 -1.35
N LEU A 82 -34.12 25.59 -0.03
CA LEU A 82 -35.37 25.98 0.64
C LEU A 82 -35.78 27.41 0.26
N GLY A 83 -34.84 28.34 0.21
CA GLY A 83 -35.08 29.72 -0.27
C GLY A 83 -35.55 29.74 -1.73
N GLU A 84 -34.83 29.05 -2.63
CA GLU A 84 -35.20 28.91 -4.05
C GLU A 84 -36.63 28.36 -4.23
N VAL A 85 -37.04 27.37 -3.42
CA VAL A 85 -38.41 26.84 -3.44
C VAL A 85 -39.43 27.84 -2.89
N GLN A 86 -39.10 28.58 -1.82
CA GLN A 86 -39.99 29.60 -1.24
C GLN A 86 -40.22 30.77 -2.21
N GLU A 87 -39.17 31.24 -2.89
CA GLU A 87 -39.27 32.28 -3.93
C GLU A 87 -40.16 31.80 -5.09
N LEU A 88 -39.93 30.59 -5.61
CA LEU A 88 -40.77 29.99 -6.65
C LEU A 88 -42.24 29.84 -6.22
N CYS A 89 -42.50 29.48 -4.97
CA CYS A 89 -43.87 29.44 -4.42
C CYS A 89 -44.51 30.83 -4.41
N LEU A 90 -43.80 31.87 -3.97
CA LEU A 90 -44.29 33.26 -3.98
C LEU A 90 -44.58 33.75 -5.40
N GLU A 91 -43.74 33.40 -6.39
CA GLU A 91 -44.01 33.69 -7.80
C GLU A 91 -45.29 32.99 -8.31
N LYS A 92 -45.49 31.70 -7.99
CA LYS A 92 -46.70 30.98 -8.40
C LYS A 92 -47.94 31.59 -7.76
N ASP A 93 -47.89 31.96 -6.49
CA ASP A 93 -48.97 32.65 -5.80
C ASP A 93 -49.32 34.00 -6.45
N GLN A 94 -48.31 34.80 -6.79
CA GLN A 94 -48.52 36.06 -7.52
C GLN A 94 -49.14 35.83 -8.90
N ALA A 95 -48.69 34.81 -9.63
CA ALA A 95 -49.24 34.44 -10.94
C ALA A 95 -50.70 33.94 -10.83
N LEU A 96 -51.01 33.14 -9.80
CA LEU A 96 -52.37 32.67 -9.51
C LEU A 96 -53.30 33.84 -9.15
N ARG A 97 -52.86 34.79 -8.31
CA ARG A 97 -53.63 36.02 -8.01
C ARG A 97 -53.93 36.81 -9.28
N LYS A 98 -52.91 37.10 -10.11
CA LYS A 98 -53.06 37.78 -11.40
C LYS A 98 -54.04 37.06 -12.36
N ARG A 99 -54.01 35.72 -12.41
CA ARG A 99 -54.96 34.93 -13.21
C ARG A 99 -56.37 34.97 -12.65
N ASN A 100 -56.55 34.86 -11.33
CA ASN A 100 -57.86 34.91 -10.66
C ASN A 100 -58.53 36.27 -10.82
N ASP A 101 -57.78 37.38 -10.73
CA ASP A 101 -58.33 38.72 -10.96
C ASP A 101 -58.68 38.96 -12.44
N SER A 102 -57.91 38.37 -13.36
CA SER A 102 -58.24 38.38 -14.80
C SER A 102 -59.50 37.56 -15.11
N LEU A 103 -59.66 36.40 -14.46
CA LEU A 103 -60.86 35.56 -14.55
C LEU A 103 -62.10 36.28 -14.01
N ARG A 104 -62.00 36.89 -12.81
CA ARG A 104 -63.08 37.71 -12.22
C ARG A 104 -63.53 38.86 -13.12
N LYS A 105 -62.58 39.52 -13.80
CA LYS A 105 -62.90 40.55 -14.81
C LYS A 105 -63.67 39.95 -15.99
N ALA A 106 -63.18 38.87 -16.58
CA ALA A 106 -63.86 38.18 -17.68
C ALA A 106 -65.27 37.68 -17.29
N GLU A 107 -65.45 37.10 -16.10
CA GLU A 107 -66.76 36.73 -15.56
C GLU A 107 -67.70 37.94 -15.44
N SER A 108 -67.21 39.08 -14.95
CA SER A 108 -68.02 40.29 -14.81
C SER A 108 -68.46 40.86 -16.16
N GLU A 109 -67.60 40.78 -17.18
CA GLU A 109 -67.93 41.17 -18.54
C GLU A 109 -68.92 40.20 -19.19
N VAL A 110 -68.75 38.89 -19.02
CA VAL A 110 -69.73 37.89 -19.50
C VAL A 110 -71.10 38.13 -18.87
N ARG A 111 -71.18 38.41 -17.56
CA ARG A 111 -72.44 38.77 -16.88
C ARG A 111 -73.05 40.06 -17.44
N ARG A 112 -72.22 41.08 -17.72
CA ARG A 112 -72.66 42.33 -18.37
C ARG A 112 -73.24 42.07 -19.76
N LEU A 113 -72.50 41.37 -20.63
CA LEU A 113 -72.89 41.05 -22.00
C LEU A 113 -74.15 40.18 -22.05
N GLN A 114 -74.32 39.23 -21.12
CA GLN A 114 -75.57 38.47 -20.97
C GLN A 114 -76.74 39.38 -20.55
N GLY A 115 -76.52 40.36 -19.67
CA GLY A 115 -77.51 41.37 -19.30
C GLY A 115 -77.90 42.27 -20.48
N ASP A 116 -76.93 42.69 -21.29
CA ASP A 116 -77.16 43.53 -22.48
C ASP A 116 -77.84 42.74 -23.61
N LEU A 117 -77.50 41.46 -23.80
CA LEU A 117 -78.18 40.56 -24.72
C LEU A 117 -79.65 40.37 -24.34
N ARG A 118 -79.97 40.12 -23.06
CA ARG A 118 -81.36 40.01 -22.57
C ARG A 118 -82.17 41.29 -22.81
N LYS A 119 -81.56 42.48 -22.71
CA LYS A 119 -82.23 43.74 -23.09
C LYS A 119 -82.57 43.75 -24.58
N LYS A 120 -81.62 43.36 -25.45
CA LYS A 120 -81.84 43.28 -26.90
C LYS A 120 -82.83 42.19 -27.31
N GLU A 121 -82.89 41.06 -26.61
CA GLU A 121 -83.94 40.05 -26.80
C GLU A 121 -85.35 40.61 -26.50
N LEU A 122 -85.49 41.42 -25.44
CA LEU A 122 -86.75 42.09 -25.09
C LEU A 122 -87.11 43.19 -26.09
N GLU A 123 -86.12 43.92 -26.61
CA GLU A 123 -86.28 44.91 -27.68
C GLU A 123 -86.76 44.25 -28.98
N VAL A 124 -86.09 43.17 -29.43
CA VAL A 124 -86.52 42.38 -30.60
C VAL A 124 -87.91 41.77 -30.40
N LYS A 125 -88.28 41.35 -29.18
CA LYS A 125 -89.65 40.88 -28.89
C LYS A 125 -90.71 41.98 -29.03
N ARG A 126 -90.38 43.24 -28.72
CA ARG A 126 -91.27 44.41 -28.91
C ARG A 126 -91.39 44.81 -30.38
N GLU A 127 -90.29 44.86 -31.12
CA GLU A 127 -90.38 45.14 -32.55
C GLU A 127 -91.10 44.00 -33.30
N ARG A 128 -90.98 42.75 -32.84
CA ARG A 128 -91.79 41.61 -33.32
C ARG A 128 -93.25 41.60 -32.86
N SER A 129 -93.69 42.44 -31.92
CA SER A 129 -95.14 42.68 -31.76
C SER A 129 -95.56 43.77 -32.73
N ARG A 130 -94.89 44.93 -32.70
CA ARG A 130 -95.14 46.08 -33.58
C ARG A 130 -95.21 45.72 -35.07
N ALA A 131 -94.33 44.85 -35.55
CA ALA A 131 -94.38 44.36 -36.93
C ALA A 131 -95.69 43.61 -37.24
N ARG A 132 -96.15 42.72 -36.35
CA ARG A 132 -97.43 42.00 -36.49
C ARG A 132 -98.64 42.92 -36.33
N ASP A 133 -98.54 43.90 -35.44
CA ASP A 133 -99.57 44.93 -35.25
C ASP A 133 -99.75 45.77 -36.55
N LEU A 134 -98.63 46.08 -37.23
CA LEU A 134 -98.62 46.77 -38.53
C LEU A 134 -99.02 45.87 -39.71
N GLU A 135 -98.65 44.58 -39.71
CA GLU A 135 -99.08 43.59 -40.70
C GLU A 135 -100.60 43.41 -40.67
N ALA A 136 -101.20 43.34 -39.47
CA ALA A 136 -102.66 43.29 -39.31
C ALA A 136 -103.34 44.57 -39.81
N ALA A 137 -102.85 45.76 -39.41
CA ALA A 137 -103.39 47.03 -39.89
C ALA A 137 -103.26 47.21 -41.42
N LEU A 138 -102.23 46.64 -42.04
CA LEU A 138 -102.08 46.61 -43.49
C LEU A 138 -103.13 45.70 -44.15
N GLN A 139 -103.39 44.51 -43.57
CA GLN A 139 -104.45 43.61 -44.05
C GLN A 139 -105.84 44.26 -43.93
N GLU A 140 -106.17 44.89 -42.80
CA GLU A 140 -107.43 45.63 -42.62
C GLU A 140 -107.59 46.74 -43.67
N ALA A 141 -106.53 47.50 -43.96
CA ALA A 141 -106.52 48.54 -44.99
C ALA A 141 -106.64 47.97 -46.42
N GLN A 142 -106.10 46.78 -46.69
CA GLN A 142 -106.27 46.08 -47.97
C GLN A 142 -107.71 45.58 -48.14
N GLU A 143 -108.32 44.98 -47.11
CA GLU A 143 -109.72 44.59 -47.16
C GLU A 143 -110.66 45.79 -47.36
N GLU A 144 -110.43 46.91 -46.67
CA GLU A 144 -111.21 48.14 -46.87
C GLU A 144 -111.03 48.69 -48.29
N LYS A 145 -109.81 48.66 -48.85
CA LYS A 145 -109.58 49.02 -50.25
C LYS A 145 -110.40 48.13 -51.21
N GLU A 146 -110.38 46.81 -51.02
CA GLU A 146 -111.14 45.87 -51.87
C GLU A 146 -112.66 46.10 -51.74
N LYS A 147 -113.16 46.33 -50.52
CA LYS A 147 -114.55 46.74 -50.27
C LYS A 147 -114.88 48.02 -51.05
N ARG A 148 -114.04 49.06 -50.99
CA ARG A 148 -114.24 50.31 -51.77
C ARG A 148 -114.15 50.12 -53.29
N GLU A 149 -113.31 49.22 -53.78
CA GLU A 149 -113.24 48.91 -55.22
C GLU A 149 -114.52 48.19 -55.69
N THR A 150 -115.13 47.32 -54.87
CA THR A 150 -116.45 46.73 -55.18
C THR A 150 -117.61 47.72 -55.06
N GLU A 151 -117.61 48.63 -54.06
CA GLU A 151 -118.56 49.75 -54.00
C GLU A 151 -118.47 50.67 -55.23
N ASN A 152 -117.26 50.90 -55.74
CA ASN A 152 -117.05 51.76 -56.90
C ASN A 152 -117.50 51.05 -58.19
N SER A 153 -117.27 49.74 -58.33
CA SER A 153 -117.71 48.97 -59.51
C SER A 153 -119.25 48.84 -59.60
N SER A 154 -119.95 48.73 -58.48
CA SER A 154 -121.42 48.75 -58.46
C SER A 154 -121.98 50.13 -58.81
N ARG A 155 -121.43 51.22 -58.27
CA ARG A 155 -121.79 52.60 -58.66
C ARG A 155 -121.49 52.91 -60.13
N ILE A 156 -120.40 52.37 -60.69
CA ILE A 156 -120.09 52.51 -62.13
C ILE A 156 -121.17 51.82 -62.97
N SER A 157 -121.65 50.64 -62.55
CA SER A 157 -122.75 49.92 -63.20
C SER A 157 -124.08 50.67 -63.09
N GLU A 158 -124.40 51.24 -61.92
CA GLU A 158 -125.57 52.09 -61.70
C GLU A 158 -125.56 53.34 -62.59
N ILE A 159 -124.40 54.00 -62.73
CA ILE A 159 -124.19 55.14 -63.64
C ILE A 159 -124.30 54.73 -65.13
N GLN A 160 -124.07 53.46 -65.48
CA GLN A 160 -124.30 52.97 -66.84
C GLN A 160 -125.79 52.78 -67.12
N LEU A 161 -126.54 52.12 -66.23
CA LEU A 161 -127.99 51.97 -66.34
C LEU A 161 -128.71 53.32 -66.47
N LEU A 162 -128.40 54.28 -65.59
CA LEU A 162 -128.99 55.64 -65.63
C LEU A 162 -128.67 56.41 -66.92
N LYS A 163 -127.61 56.05 -67.66
CA LYS A 163 -127.30 56.63 -68.98
C LYS A 163 -128.07 55.95 -70.11
N GLU A 164 -128.44 54.69 -69.95
CA GLU A 164 -129.29 53.96 -70.90
C GLU A 164 -130.74 54.45 -70.78
N ASP A 165 -131.26 54.57 -69.55
CA ASP A 165 -132.56 55.20 -69.24
C ASP A 165 -132.68 56.60 -69.85
N LEU A 166 -131.65 57.45 -69.65
CA LEU A 166 -131.61 58.81 -70.18
C LEU A 166 -131.59 58.85 -71.72
N GLN A 167 -130.93 57.88 -72.37
CA GLN A 167 -130.96 57.77 -73.83
C GLN A 167 -132.34 57.34 -74.35
N GLU A 168 -133.05 56.46 -73.65
CA GLU A 168 -134.41 56.05 -74.03
C GLU A 168 -135.43 57.20 -73.82
N ALA A 169 -135.29 57.97 -72.74
CA ALA A 169 -136.04 59.22 -72.54
C ALA A 169 -135.79 60.26 -73.66
N LEU A 170 -134.54 60.40 -74.12
CA LEU A 170 -134.20 61.30 -75.23
C LEU A 170 -134.78 60.82 -76.58
N ARG A 171 -134.74 59.51 -76.86
CA ARG A 171 -135.29 58.92 -78.10
C ARG A 171 -136.82 59.09 -78.16
N SER A 172 -137.53 58.88 -77.05
CA SER A 172 -138.98 59.06 -76.99
C SER A 172 -139.41 60.53 -77.13
N HIS A 173 -138.67 61.48 -76.54
CA HIS A 173 -138.91 62.93 -76.73
C HIS A 173 -138.67 63.39 -78.18
N GLN A 174 -137.72 62.80 -78.90
CA GLN A 174 -137.51 63.11 -80.32
C GLN A 174 -138.70 62.65 -81.19
N LEU A 175 -139.32 61.52 -80.84
CA LEU A 175 -140.45 60.94 -81.59
C LEU A 175 -141.72 61.79 -81.46
N THR A 176 -142.02 62.31 -80.27
CA THR A 176 -143.21 63.17 -80.03
C THR A 176 -143.06 64.55 -80.69
N SER A 177 -141.86 65.13 -80.68
CA SER A 177 -141.60 66.44 -81.29
C SER A 177 -141.87 66.46 -82.81
N GLN A 178 -141.53 65.37 -83.52
CA GLN A 178 -141.78 65.26 -84.97
C GLN A 178 -143.28 65.14 -85.34
N GLN A 179 -144.14 64.72 -84.42
CA GLN A 179 -145.59 64.61 -84.67
C GLN A 179 -146.29 65.97 -84.62
N LEU A 180 -145.76 66.92 -83.84
CA LEU A 180 -146.37 68.25 -83.65
C LEU A 180 -146.21 69.19 -84.86
N ALA A 181 -145.23 68.91 -85.74
CA ALA A 181 -144.84 69.79 -86.84
C ALA A 181 -145.71 69.70 -88.12
N LYS A 182 -146.73 68.82 -88.16
CA LYS A 182 -147.53 68.53 -89.37
C LYS A 182 -148.99 69.04 -89.33
N GLN A 183 -149.28 70.07 -88.53
CA GLN A 183 -150.65 70.41 -88.10
C GLN A 183 -151.05 71.90 -88.15
N LYS A 184 -150.39 72.77 -88.94
CA LYS A 184 -150.81 74.20 -89.09
C LYS A 184 -150.53 74.85 -90.46
N GLU A 185 -151.59 75.06 -91.24
CA GLU A 185 -151.79 76.20 -92.17
C GLU A 185 -153.30 76.52 -92.21
N GLY A 186 -153.71 77.75 -92.55
CA GLY A 186 -155.14 78.14 -92.61
C GLY A 186 -155.44 79.61 -92.92
N ALA A 187 -156.70 79.89 -93.26
CA ALA A 187 -157.32 81.20 -93.61
C ALA A 187 -158.87 81.06 -93.36
N PRO A 188 -159.81 81.98 -93.75
CA PRO A 188 -159.72 83.26 -94.48
C PRO A 188 -160.76 84.36 -94.08
N LEU A 189 -160.98 85.34 -95.00
CA LEU A 189 -162.27 85.98 -95.42
C LEU A 189 -162.88 87.25 -94.78
N ALA A 190 -163.57 87.99 -95.66
CA ALA A 190 -164.42 89.19 -95.47
C ALA A 190 -165.41 89.35 -96.67
N GLU A 191 -166.17 90.46 -96.73
CA GLU A 191 -167.16 90.81 -97.78
C GLU A 191 -166.50 91.34 -99.09
N GLN A 192 -167.08 91.35 -100.30
CA GLN A 192 -168.47 91.42 -100.85
C GLN A 192 -169.13 92.81 -100.91
N ASN A 193 -170.08 93.13 -101.81
CA ASN A 193 -170.21 92.93 -103.28
C ASN A 193 -171.53 93.58 -103.78
N TRP A 194 -171.68 93.80 -105.11
CA TRP A 194 -172.98 93.97 -105.82
C TRP A 194 -173.74 95.31 -105.57
N GLN A 195 -174.44 96.00 -106.49
CA GLN A 195 -174.80 95.88 -107.93
C GLN A 195 -174.58 97.27 -108.60
N THR A 196 -174.40 97.50 -109.90
CA THR A 196 -174.59 96.71 -111.13
C THR A 196 -176.03 96.55 -111.65
N LEU A 197 -176.79 97.65 -111.84
CA LEU A 197 -177.86 97.74 -112.88
C LEU A 197 -178.50 99.14 -113.09
N GLN A 198 -177.81 100.08 -113.75
CA GLN A 198 -178.53 101.02 -114.64
C GLN A 198 -177.64 101.53 -115.79
N LYS A 199 -177.86 100.94 -116.96
CA LYS A 199 -177.06 101.05 -118.18
C LYS A 199 -177.83 101.88 -119.21
N GLN A 200 -177.18 102.92 -119.73
CA GLN A 200 -177.49 103.64 -120.98
C GLN A 200 -178.87 104.32 -121.06
N LEU A 201 -178.97 105.31 -121.95
CA LEU A 201 -179.90 106.44 -121.88
C LEU A 201 -179.56 107.36 -120.68
N ARG A 202 -179.30 108.66 -120.85
CA ARG A 202 -179.68 109.51 -121.98
C ARG A 202 -178.69 110.66 -122.18
N ASP A 203 -177.89 110.57 -123.24
CA ASP A 203 -177.12 111.70 -123.78
C ASP A 203 -178.06 112.79 -124.35
N ARG A 204 -177.47 113.93 -124.71
CA ARG A 204 -178.03 114.99 -125.61
C ARG A 204 -179.01 116.03 -125.03
N THR A 205 -178.76 116.56 -123.83
CA THR A 205 -179.31 117.90 -123.45
C THR A 205 -178.29 118.88 -122.87
N GLU A 206 -177.34 118.44 -122.03
CA GLU A 206 -176.51 119.36 -121.22
C GLU A 206 -175.00 119.27 -121.50
N GLU A 207 -174.63 119.10 -122.76
CA GLU A 207 -173.26 119.28 -123.27
C GLU A 207 -172.69 120.69 -122.93
N GLY A 208 -173.57 121.68 -122.70
CA GLY A 208 -173.20 123.05 -122.31
C GLY A 208 -172.52 123.21 -120.95
N LEU A 209 -172.63 122.25 -120.01
CA LEU A 209 -172.00 122.35 -118.68
C LEU A 209 -170.58 121.75 -118.61
N GLN A 210 -170.11 121.07 -119.66
CA GLN A 210 -168.88 120.26 -119.58
C GLN A 210 -167.57 121.04 -119.76
N LEU A 211 -167.60 122.25 -120.32
CA LEU A 211 -166.38 123.03 -120.60
C LEU A 211 -165.80 123.71 -119.35
N GLU A 212 -166.63 124.10 -118.38
CA GLU A 212 -166.17 124.79 -117.17
C GLU A 212 -165.48 123.80 -116.19
N GLN A 213 -166.08 122.62 -115.99
CA GLN A 213 -165.50 121.54 -115.16
C GLN A 213 -164.18 120.95 -115.71
N ALA A 214 -163.77 121.27 -116.94
CA ALA A 214 -162.52 120.79 -117.52
C ALA A 214 -161.29 121.50 -116.93
N VAL A 215 -161.43 122.78 -116.53
CA VAL A 215 -160.33 123.61 -116.02
C VAL A 215 -159.89 123.16 -114.64
N ASP A 216 -160.84 122.99 -113.71
CA ASP A 216 -160.57 122.56 -112.32
C ASP A 216 -159.84 121.21 -112.23
N ARG A 217 -160.11 120.29 -113.17
CA ARG A 217 -159.49 118.96 -113.20
C ARG A 217 -158.01 119.02 -113.55
N LEU A 218 -157.63 119.86 -114.52
CA LEU A 218 -156.23 120.05 -114.92
C LEU A 218 -155.41 120.73 -113.81
N GLU A 219 -156.03 121.65 -113.06
CA GLU A 219 -155.41 122.22 -111.86
C GLU A 219 -155.18 121.19 -110.73
N ALA A 220 -156.06 120.20 -110.59
CA ALA A 220 -155.90 119.13 -109.61
C ALA A 220 -154.77 118.16 -110.03
N GLU A 221 -154.74 117.72 -111.28
CA GLU A 221 -153.67 116.87 -111.83
C GLU A 221 -152.30 117.55 -111.69
N GLY A 222 -152.22 118.85 -112.01
CA GLY A 222 -151.04 119.69 -111.84
C GLY A 222 -150.60 119.93 -110.39
N ARG A 223 -151.37 119.52 -109.37
CA ARG A 223 -150.92 119.44 -107.96
C ARG A 223 -150.31 118.06 -107.69
N THR A 224 -151.01 116.97 -108.04
CA THR A 224 -150.55 115.59 -107.76
C THR A 224 -149.22 115.24 -108.42
N LEU A 225 -148.88 115.82 -109.58
CA LEU A 225 -147.59 115.62 -110.22
C LEU A 225 -146.43 116.33 -109.49
N ARG A 226 -146.69 117.48 -108.84
CA ARG A 226 -145.68 118.17 -108.01
C ARG A 226 -145.39 117.40 -106.73
N GLU A 227 -146.42 116.84 -106.09
CA GLU A 227 -146.25 115.94 -104.93
C GLU A 227 -145.42 114.69 -105.30
N LYS A 228 -145.71 114.05 -106.44
CA LYS A 228 -144.94 112.89 -106.93
C LYS A 228 -143.47 113.21 -107.24
N MET A 229 -143.18 114.43 -107.72
CA MET A 229 -141.80 114.89 -107.92
C MET A 229 -141.09 115.12 -106.57
N ALA A 230 -141.73 115.84 -105.64
CA ALA A 230 -141.19 116.10 -104.31
C ALA A 230 -140.87 114.78 -103.56
N ASN A 231 -141.78 113.80 -103.61
CA ASN A 231 -141.56 112.48 -103.00
C ASN A 231 -140.34 111.76 -103.59
N ARG A 232 -140.11 111.86 -104.92
CA ARG A 232 -138.93 111.24 -105.56
C ARG A 232 -137.63 112.01 -105.31
N GLU A 233 -137.69 113.32 -105.15
CA GLU A 233 -136.55 114.12 -104.71
C GLU A 233 -136.20 113.76 -103.26
N GLU A 234 -137.19 113.53 -102.39
CA GLU A 234 -136.97 113.04 -101.03
C GLU A 234 -136.40 111.61 -101.03
N GLU A 235 -136.96 110.65 -101.78
CA GLU A 235 -136.41 109.30 -101.96
C GLU A 235 -134.95 109.35 -102.45
N SER A 236 -134.64 110.23 -103.41
CA SER A 236 -133.28 110.40 -103.95
C SER A 236 -132.31 110.92 -102.88
N GLU A 237 -132.72 111.90 -102.09
CA GLU A 237 -131.94 112.49 -100.99
C GLU A 237 -131.78 111.52 -99.80
N GLN A 238 -132.80 110.70 -99.50
CA GLN A 238 -132.72 109.60 -98.53
C GLN A 238 -131.71 108.53 -99.00
N ASN A 239 -131.76 108.15 -100.28
CA ASN A 239 -130.78 107.22 -100.87
C ASN A 239 -129.35 107.82 -100.86
N ARG A 240 -129.19 109.12 -101.12
CA ARG A 240 -127.88 109.80 -101.02
C ARG A 240 -127.33 109.72 -99.61
N LYS A 241 -128.15 110.03 -98.59
CA LYS A 241 -127.79 109.92 -97.17
C LYS A 241 -127.40 108.48 -96.78
N LEU A 242 -128.13 107.47 -97.25
CA LEU A 242 -127.80 106.06 -97.03
C LEU A 242 -126.45 105.68 -97.67
N ILE A 243 -126.17 106.15 -98.89
CA ILE A 243 -124.89 105.92 -99.58
C ILE A 243 -123.74 106.63 -98.85
N GLU A 244 -123.95 107.82 -98.30
CA GLU A 244 -122.95 108.53 -97.49
C GLU A 244 -122.69 107.84 -96.16
N LEU A 245 -123.73 107.31 -95.49
CA LEU A 245 -123.60 106.48 -94.29
C LEU A 245 -122.80 105.20 -94.57
N LEU A 246 -123.17 104.44 -95.61
CA LEU A 246 -122.48 103.21 -96.00
C LEU A 246 -121.03 103.44 -96.43
N LYS A 247 -120.70 104.60 -97.02
CA LYS A 247 -119.31 105.01 -97.27
C LYS A 247 -118.54 105.29 -95.98
N SER A 248 -119.17 105.96 -95.01
CA SER A 248 -118.60 106.16 -93.67
C SER A 248 -118.31 104.81 -93.01
N ASP A 249 -119.31 103.93 -92.92
CA ASP A 249 -119.19 102.61 -92.30
C ASP A 249 -118.12 101.74 -92.98
N LEU A 250 -118.06 101.73 -94.32
CA LEU A 250 -117.01 101.03 -95.07
C LEU A 250 -115.61 101.60 -94.79
N SER A 251 -115.47 102.91 -94.63
CA SER A 251 -114.19 103.53 -94.29
C SER A 251 -113.76 103.21 -92.85
N GLN A 252 -114.70 103.23 -91.89
CA GLN A 252 -114.46 102.87 -90.50
C GLN A 252 -114.14 101.36 -90.36
N ALA A 253 -114.83 100.50 -91.11
CA ALA A 253 -114.55 99.07 -91.16
C ALA A 253 -113.16 98.77 -91.73
N ARG A 254 -112.74 99.48 -92.79
CA ARG A 254 -111.38 99.40 -93.33
C ARG A 254 -110.32 99.86 -92.32
N GLN A 255 -110.55 100.97 -91.61
CA GLN A 255 -109.64 101.45 -90.57
C GLN A 255 -109.50 100.45 -89.42
N LYS A 256 -110.63 99.91 -88.92
CA LYS A 256 -110.66 98.86 -87.88
C LYS A 256 -109.97 97.58 -88.32
N HIS A 257 -110.13 97.17 -89.58
CA HIS A 257 -109.42 96.03 -90.13
C HIS A 257 -107.91 96.28 -90.24
N GLN A 258 -107.50 97.49 -90.64
CA GLN A 258 -106.09 97.86 -90.74
C GLN A 258 -105.40 97.95 -89.37
N SER A 259 -106.06 98.46 -88.32
CA SER A 259 -105.50 98.43 -86.95
C SER A 259 -105.42 97.01 -86.42
N ALA A 260 -106.48 96.21 -86.54
CA ALA A 260 -106.47 94.80 -86.13
C ALA A 260 -105.42 93.95 -86.89
N MET A 261 -105.11 94.29 -88.14
CA MET A 261 -104.03 93.66 -88.91
C MET A 261 -102.63 94.08 -88.40
N GLN A 262 -102.45 95.35 -88.01
CA GLN A 262 -101.20 95.80 -87.37
C GLN A 262 -101.00 95.15 -86.00
N GLU A 263 -102.05 95.08 -85.17
CA GLU A 263 -102.07 94.37 -83.88
C GLU A 263 -101.75 92.88 -84.07
N SER A 264 -102.37 92.22 -85.07
CA SER A 264 -102.08 90.82 -85.41
C SER A 264 -100.61 90.59 -85.80
N ILE A 265 -100.01 91.49 -86.59
CA ILE A 265 -98.58 91.43 -86.95
C ILE A 265 -97.69 91.64 -85.72
N GLN A 266 -98.01 92.58 -84.82
CA GLN A 266 -97.28 92.78 -83.57
C GLN A 266 -97.37 91.56 -82.65
N HIS A 267 -98.55 90.94 -82.54
CA HIS A 267 -98.72 89.70 -81.80
C HIS A 267 -97.95 88.53 -82.42
N GLN A 268 -97.91 88.40 -83.75
CA GLN A 268 -97.08 87.39 -84.43
C GLN A 268 -95.58 87.60 -84.15
N GLN A 269 -95.10 88.85 -84.19
CA GLN A 269 -93.70 89.18 -83.87
C GLN A 269 -93.37 88.85 -82.40
N SER A 270 -94.25 89.21 -81.47
CA SER A 270 -94.10 88.90 -80.04
C SER A 270 -94.10 87.39 -79.76
N VAL A 271 -94.99 86.63 -80.40
CA VAL A 271 -95.03 85.17 -80.32
C VAL A 271 -93.75 84.55 -80.89
N ALA A 272 -93.23 85.05 -82.01
CA ALA A 272 -91.98 84.55 -82.60
C ALA A 272 -90.76 84.80 -81.68
N THR A 273 -90.66 85.98 -81.05
CA THR A 273 -89.59 86.24 -80.06
C THR A 273 -89.71 85.34 -78.83
N LEU A 274 -90.91 85.18 -78.27
CA LEU A 274 -91.14 84.30 -77.12
C LEU A 274 -90.87 82.82 -77.45
N GLN A 275 -91.11 82.38 -78.69
CA GLN A 275 -90.75 81.03 -79.16
C GLN A 275 -89.23 80.83 -79.24
N MET A 276 -88.48 81.83 -79.70
CA MET A 276 -87.01 81.79 -79.70
C MET A 276 -86.44 81.78 -78.28
N GLU A 277 -86.96 82.62 -77.39
CA GLU A 277 -86.56 82.66 -75.98
C GLU A 277 -86.86 81.31 -75.29
N LEU A 278 -88.06 80.77 -75.46
CA LEU A 278 -88.45 79.46 -74.93
C LEU A 278 -87.54 78.34 -75.46
N GLY A 279 -87.21 78.34 -76.76
CA GLY A 279 -86.27 77.38 -77.35
C GLY A 279 -84.87 77.48 -76.73
N SER A 280 -84.35 78.70 -76.55
CA SER A 280 -83.04 78.93 -75.92
C SER A 280 -83.01 78.48 -74.46
N SER A 281 -84.09 78.74 -73.71
CA SER A 281 -84.25 78.32 -72.31
C SER A 281 -84.39 76.80 -72.18
N GLN A 282 -85.09 76.15 -73.11
CA GLN A 282 -85.16 74.68 -73.19
C GLN A 282 -83.79 74.06 -73.43
N GLU A 283 -82.95 74.64 -74.31
CA GLU A 283 -81.60 74.13 -74.58
C GLU A 283 -80.67 74.35 -73.38
N GLN A 284 -80.71 75.52 -72.75
CA GLN A 284 -80.02 75.78 -71.48
C GLN A 284 -80.44 74.75 -70.40
N MET A 285 -81.72 74.42 -70.30
CA MET A 285 -82.22 73.39 -69.39
C MET A 285 -81.71 71.97 -69.72
N LYS A 286 -81.48 71.62 -71.00
CA LYS A 286 -80.82 70.35 -71.34
C LYS A 286 -79.37 70.33 -70.86
N ILE A 287 -78.62 71.40 -71.17
CA ILE A 287 -77.20 71.54 -70.79
C ILE A 287 -77.04 71.43 -69.26
N ILE A 288 -77.86 72.13 -68.49
CA ILE A 288 -77.82 72.10 -67.02
C ILE A 288 -78.18 70.70 -66.47
N ARG A 289 -79.16 70.00 -67.06
CA ARG A 289 -79.48 68.61 -66.67
C ARG A 289 -78.33 67.65 -66.97
N GLN A 290 -77.68 67.79 -68.12
CA GLN A 290 -76.56 66.95 -68.50
C GLN A 290 -75.37 67.19 -67.57
N GLN A 291 -75.02 68.46 -67.30
CA GLN A 291 -74.00 68.82 -66.31
C GLN A 291 -74.33 68.27 -64.91
N LEU A 292 -75.60 68.28 -64.49
CA LEU A 292 -76.03 67.70 -63.21
C LEU A 292 -75.84 66.17 -63.19
N GLN A 293 -76.15 65.47 -64.29
CA GLN A 293 -75.91 64.03 -64.43
C GLN A 293 -74.41 63.69 -64.42
N GLU A 294 -73.58 64.48 -65.08
CA GLU A 294 -72.11 64.37 -65.08
C GLU A 294 -71.54 64.60 -63.67
N GLN A 295 -72.01 65.62 -62.95
CA GLN A 295 -71.65 65.87 -61.55
C GLN A 295 -72.11 64.76 -60.60
N GLU A 296 -73.31 64.20 -60.81
CA GLU A 296 -73.77 63.03 -60.05
C GLU A 296 -72.92 61.78 -60.31
N ALA A 297 -72.50 61.55 -61.55
CA ALA A 297 -71.62 60.44 -61.91
C ALA A 297 -70.22 60.63 -61.28
N ALA A 298 -69.63 61.82 -61.41
CA ALA A 298 -68.36 62.17 -60.78
C ALA A 298 -68.41 62.00 -59.25
N LYS A 299 -69.50 62.45 -58.61
CA LYS A 299 -69.74 62.25 -57.17
C LYS A 299 -69.81 60.77 -56.79
N LYS A 300 -70.53 59.93 -57.56
CA LYS A 300 -70.63 58.48 -57.32
C LYS A 300 -69.26 57.79 -57.45
N ASN A 301 -68.45 58.20 -58.43
CA ASN A 301 -67.08 57.70 -58.60
C ASN A 301 -66.17 58.10 -57.42
N LEU A 302 -66.13 59.38 -57.06
CA LEU A 302 -65.36 59.89 -55.91
C LEU A 302 -65.80 59.24 -54.57
N GLN A 303 -67.09 58.91 -54.41
CA GLN A 303 -67.57 58.15 -53.26
C GLN A 303 -67.04 56.71 -53.27
N TRP A 304 -67.07 56.02 -54.42
CA TRP A 304 -66.51 54.68 -54.58
C TRP A 304 -65.00 54.64 -54.32
N GLU A 305 -64.25 55.60 -54.88
CA GLU A 305 -62.81 55.77 -54.65
C GLU A 305 -62.51 55.98 -53.15
N LEU A 306 -63.24 56.88 -52.48
CA LEU A 306 -63.09 57.12 -51.04
C LEU A 306 -63.41 55.86 -50.21
N GLU A 307 -64.43 55.09 -50.59
CA GLU A 307 -64.74 53.81 -49.95
C GLU A 307 -63.62 52.78 -50.18
N GLN A 308 -63.05 52.71 -51.39
CA GLN A 308 -61.93 51.84 -51.72
C GLN A 308 -60.70 52.23 -50.89
N GLU A 309 -60.34 53.51 -50.84
CA GLU A 309 -59.23 54.05 -50.06
C GLU A 309 -59.38 53.73 -48.55
N ARG A 310 -60.59 53.85 -48.02
CA ARG A 310 -60.94 53.43 -46.65
C ARG A 310 -60.75 51.91 -46.44
N THR A 311 -61.01 51.07 -47.44
CA THR A 311 -60.72 49.62 -47.32
C THR A 311 -59.24 49.31 -47.40
N GLN A 312 -58.49 49.99 -48.28
CA GLN A 312 -57.03 49.88 -48.38
C GLN A 312 -56.36 50.32 -47.06
N GLN A 313 -56.77 51.45 -46.49
CA GLN A 313 -56.25 51.95 -45.22
C GLN A 313 -56.53 50.98 -44.05
N LYS A 314 -57.72 50.34 -44.03
CA LYS A 314 -58.04 49.27 -43.06
C LYS A 314 -57.20 48.01 -43.28
N ALA A 315 -56.85 47.67 -44.52
CA ALA A 315 -55.95 46.55 -44.83
C ALA A 315 -54.51 46.85 -44.38
N LEU A 316 -53.99 48.04 -44.69
CA LEU A 316 -52.67 48.53 -44.25
C LEU A 316 -52.56 48.64 -42.72
N GLN A 317 -53.65 48.98 -42.03
CA GLN A 317 -53.66 48.96 -40.57
C GLN A 317 -53.58 47.52 -40.02
N ARG A 318 -54.33 46.58 -40.62
CA ARG A 318 -54.27 45.15 -40.25
C ARG A 318 -52.88 44.55 -40.50
N THR A 319 -52.19 44.89 -41.59
CA THR A 319 -50.82 44.42 -41.82
C THR A 319 -49.84 45.04 -40.82
N ARG A 320 -49.92 46.34 -40.55
CA ARG A 320 -49.11 47.00 -39.52
C ARG A 320 -49.29 46.43 -38.12
N ASP A 321 -50.52 46.04 -37.76
CA ASP A 321 -50.78 45.43 -36.46
C ASP A 321 -50.28 43.96 -36.44
N ARG A 322 -50.38 43.23 -37.56
CA ARG A 322 -49.76 41.91 -37.74
C ARG A 322 -48.23 41.96 -37.65
N GLU A 323 -47.59 42.99 -38.22
CA GLU A 323 -46.14 43.23 -38.13
C GLU A 323 -45.69 43.46 -36.68
N LYS A 324 -46.45 44.21 -35.87
CA LYS A 324 -46.17 44.39 -34.44
C LYS A 324 -46.28 43.09 -33.66
N ASP A 325 -47.28 42.26 -33.96
CA ASP A 325 -47.46 40.97 -33.29
C ASP A 325 -46.35 39.99 -33.66
N LEU A 326 -45.96 39.91 -34.95
CA LEU A 326 -44.80 39.14 -35.39
C LEU A 326 -43.48 39.67 -34.78
N GLY A 327 -43.35 40.99 -34.61
CA GLY A 327 -42.22 41.61 -33.91
C GLY A 327 -42.12 41.16 -32.45
N ARG A 328 -43.24 41.17 -31.72
CA ARG A 328 -43.32 40.64 -30.33
C ARG A 328 -42.99 39.15 -30.27
N GLU A 329 -43.51 38.36 -31.22
CA GLU A 329 -43.18 36.93 -31.31
C GLU A 329 -41.68 36.73 -31.51
N LEU A 330 -41.05 37.45 -32.45
CA LEU A 330 -39.60 37.43 -32.68
C LEU A 330 -38.80 37.85 -31.44
N GLU A 331 -39.20 38.91 -30.74
CA GLU A 331 -38.56 39.32 -29.47
C GLU A 331 -38.62 38.21 -28.41
N THR A 332 -39.79 37.58 -28.21
CA THR A 332 -39.91 36.47 -27.24
C THR A 332 -39.15 35.22 -27.66
N LEU A 333 -38.99 34.96 -28.96
CA LEU A 333 -38.17 33.86 -29.48
C LEU A 333 -36.68 34.13 -29.31
N GLN A 334 -36.21 35.36 -29.57
CA GLN A 334 -34.83 35.77 -29.29
C GLN A 334 -34.50 35.68 -27.79
N LEU A 335 -35.43 36.04 -26.92
CA LEU A 335 -35.23 35.98 -25.48
C LEU A 335 -35.10 34.52 -24.99
N LYS A 336 -36.01 33.64 -25.43
CA LYS A 336 -35.92 32.17 -25.21
C LYS A 336 -34.65 31.55 -25.78
N LEU A 337 -34.19 32.01 -26.95
CA LEU A 337 -32.94 31.55 -27.54
C LEU A 337 -31.75 31.87 -26.63
N ARG A 338 -31.63 33.13 -26.18
CA ARG A 338 -30.59 33.57 -25.23
C ARG A 338 -30.64 32.82 -23.90
N GLU A 339 -31.84 32.57 -23.37
CA GLU A 339 -32.02 31.69 -22.20
C GLU A 339 -31.48 30.28 -22.48
N SER A 340 -31.81 29.69 -23.64
CA SER A 340 -31.33 28.35 -24.00
C SER A 340 -29.80 28.31 -24.13
N GLU A 341 -29.17 29.29 -24.80
CA GLU A 341 -27.72 29.45 -24.95
C GLU A 341 -27.02 29.58 -23.58
N GLN A 342 -27.61 30.33 -22.65
CA GLN A 342 -27.13 30.40 -21.26
C GLN A 342 -27.23 29.05 -20.54
N THR A 343 -28.32 28.30 -20.69
CA THR A 343 -28.40 26.94 -20.09
C THR A 343 -27.44 25.94 -20.73
N VAL A 344 -27.14 26.06 -22.04
CA VAL A 344 -26.14 25.22 -22.72
C VAL A 344 -24.75 25.54 -22.19
N THR A 345 -24.33 26.80 -22.19
CA THR A 345 -23.00 27.20 -21.69
C THR A 345 -22.81 26.95 -20.19
N GLN A 346 -23.89 26.92 -19.39
CA GLN A 346 -23.85 26.43 -18.00
C GLN A 346 -23.65 24.91 -17.92
N ARG A 347 -24.34 24.12 -18.75
CA ARG A 347 -24.16 22.66 -18.83
C ARG A 347 -22.77 22.27 -19.30
N GLU A 348 -22.21 22.96 -20.29
CA GLU A 348 -20.83 22.76 -20.77
C GLU A 348 -19.81 22.98 -19.64
N LYS A 349 -19.96 24.06 -18.87
CA LYS A 349 -19.11 24.35 -17.69
C LYS A 349 -19.27 23.29 -16.60
N ALA A 350 -20.46 22.71 -16.42
CA ALA A 350 -20.69 21.60 -15.49
C ALA A 350 -20.05 20.30 -15.98
N LEU A 351 -20.17 19.98 -17.27
CA LEU A 351 -19.52 18.81 -17.88
C LEU A 351 -17.99 18.89 -17.78
N LEU A 352 -17.39 20.06 -18.03
CA LEU A 352 -15.94 20.27 -17.89
C LEU A 352 -15.46 20.07 -16.44
N ARG A 353 -16.25 20.46 -15.44
CA ARG A 353 -15.93 20.19 -14.01
C ARG A 353 -15.99 18.70 -13.70
N LEU A 354 -17.09 18.02 -14.07
CA LEU A 354 -17.23 16.57 -13.88
C LEU A 354 -16.15 15.77 -14.62
N GLN A 355 -15.72 16.23 -15.79
CA GLN A 355 -14.60 15.65 -16.55
C GLN A 355 -13.26 15.78 -15.79
N ALA A 356 -13.02 16.91 -15.12
CA ALA A 356 -11.84 17.11 -14.27
C ALA A 356 -11.90 16.24 -13.00
N GLU A 357 -13.02 16.27 -12.27
CA GLU A 357 -13.26 15.45 -11.06
C GLU A 357 -13.07 13.96 -11.34
N LEU A 358 -13.58 13.47 -12.48
CA LEU A 358 -13.41 12.08 -12.93
C LEU A 358 -11.93 11.73 -13.21
N ASN A 359 -11.16 12.66 -13.78
CA ASN A 359 -9.74 12.46 -14.04
C ASN A 359 -8.91 12.49 -12.75
N GLU A 360 -9.25 13.35 -11.78
CA GLU A 360 -8.66 13.33 -10.44
C GLU A 360 -9.02 12.07 -9.65
N ALA A 361 -10.25 11.56 -9.79
CA ALA A 361 -10.66 10.29 -9.19
C ALA A 361 -9.85 9.12 -9.77
N ARG A 362 -9.71 9.05 -11.10
CA ARG A 362 -8.85 8.07 -11.79
C ARG A 362 -7.36 8.21 -11.43
N GLY A 363 -6.89 9.43 -11.17
CA GLY A 363 -5.53 9.68 -10.67
C GLY A 363 -5.32 9.08 -9.28
N ARG A 364 -6.23 9.37 -8.34
CA ARG A 364 -6.24 8.81 -6.99
C ARG A 364 -6.38 7.29 -6.97
N GLU A 365 -7.23 6.73 -7.85
CA GLU A 365 -7.39 5.28 -8.04
C GLU A 365 -6.08 4.62 -8.49
N ARG A 366 -5.42 5.15 -9.53
CA ARG A 366 -4.12 4.65 -10.01
C ARG A 366 -3.05 4.69 -8.92
N GLN A 367 -2.98 5.78 -8.16
CA GLN A 367 -2.03 5.92 -7.05
C GLN A 367 -2.34 4.91 -5.92
N SER A 368 -3.62 4.70 -5.61
CA SER A 368 -4.06 3.68 -4.64
C SER A 368 -3.68 2.27 -5.09
N LEU A 369 -3.93 1.93 -6.36
CA LEU A 369 -3.53 0.64 -6.94
C LEU A 369 -2.00 0.44 -6.91
N GLN A 370 -1.22 1.48 -7.22
CA GLN A 370 0.25 1.42 -7.12
C GLN A 370 0.72 1.20 -5.68
N ASN A 371 0.10 1.88 -4.70
CA ASN A 371 0.38 1.67 -3.28
C ASN A 371 0.02 0.23 -2.83
N VAL A 372 -1.09 -0.32 -3.31
CA VAL A 372 -1.51 -1.71 -3.03
C VAL A 372 -0.55 -2.73 -3.65
N VAL A 373 -0.02 -2.48 -4.85
CA VAL A 373 1.02 -3.33 -5.46
C VAL A 373 2.30 -3.30 -4.63
N GLY A 374 2.82 -2.11 -4.28
CA GLY A 374 4.03 -2.00 -3.44
C GLY A 374 3.85 -2.61 -2.04
N ALA A 375 2.67 -2.48 -1.43
CA ALA A 375 2.34 -3.14 -0.18
C ALA A 375 2.30 -4.67 -0.31
N LYS A 376 1.78 -5.20 -1.42
CA LYS A 376 1.77 -6.64 -1.72
C LYS A 376 3.19 -7.18 -1.92
N GLU A 377 4.05 -6.45 -2.60
CA GLU A 377 5.47 -6.80 -2.79
C GLU A 377 6.20 -6.81 -1.44
N ALA A 378 6.01 -5.78 -0.60
CA ALA A 378 6.56 -5.74 0.75
C ALA A 378 6.08 -6.90 1.63
N ILE A 379 4.79 -7.27 1.56
CA ILE A 379 4.24 -8.44 2.26
C ILE A 379 4.87 -9.74 1.75
N GLN A 380 5.09 -9.89 0.45
CA GLN A 380 5.78 -11.06 -0.11
C GLN A 380 7.23 -11.15 0.36
N ASP A 381 7.96 -10.05 0.45
CA ASP A 381 9.34 -10.04 0.95
C ASP A 381 9.44 -10.27 2.46
N ILE A 382 8.46 -9.79 3.24
CA ILE A 382 8.32 -10.15 4.65
C ILE A 382 8.01 -11.65 4.79
N ALA A 383 7.14 -12.22 3.96
CA ALA A 383 6.83 -13.65 3.98
C ALA A 383 8.04 -14.53 3.62
N LYS A 384 8.83 -14.15 2.60
CA LYS A 384 10.10 -14.82 2.26
C LYS A 384 11.08 -14.80 3.44
N LYS A 385 11.23 -13.64 4.10
CA LYS A 385 12.07 -13.49 5.29
C LYS A 385 11.57 -14.33 6.46
N ALA A 386 10.27 -14.29 6.74
CA ALA A 386 9.65 -15.10 7.80
C ALA A 386 9.87 -16.61 7.58
N ALA A 387 9.70 -17.11 6.35
CA ALA A 387 10.02 -18.49 6.00
C ALA A 387 11.51 -18.80 6.28
N SER A 388 12.44 -17.95 5.82
CA SER A 388 13.87 -18.17 6.08
C SER A 388 14.23 -18.13 7.58
N TYR A 389 13.55 -17.31 8.39
CA TYR A 389 13.72 -17.33 9.85
C TYR A 389 13.13 -18.60 10.48
N GLN A 390 12.02 -19.12 9.97
CA GLN A 390 11.40 -20.37 10.42
C GLN A 390 12.28 -21.58 10.08
N ASP A 391 12.87 -21.63 8.88
CA ASP A 391 13.80 -22.69 8.49
C ASP A 391 15.10 -22.64 9.33
N ASN A 392 15.65 -21.44 9.56
CA ASN A 392 16.81 -21.25 10.44
C ASN A 392 16.49 -21.66 11.90
N LEU A 393 15.30 -21.33 12.41
CA LEU A 393 14.84 -21.75 13.74
C LEU A 393 14.71 -23.27 13.83
N LYS A 394 14.15 -23.91 12.80
CA LYS A 394 14.04 -25.37 12.71
C LYS A 394 15.40 -26.05 12.72
N GLY A 395 16.35 -25.58 11.91
CA GLY A 395 17.72 -26.10 11.92
C GLY A 395 18.45 -25.90 13.26
N ALA A 396 18.22 -24.78 13.94
CA ALA A 396 18.76 -24.52 15.28
C ALA A 396 18.14 -25.44 16.36
N LEU A 397 16.85 -25.80 16.23
CA LEU A 397 16.20 -26.78 17.10
C LEU A 397 16.71 -28.20 16.84
N GLU A 398 16.88 -28.60 15.58
CA GLU A 398 17.45 -29.91 15.21
C GLU A 398 18.89 -30.06 15.74
N GLN A 399 19.71 -29.00 15.66
CA GLN A 399 21.03 -28.96 16.29
C GLN A 399 20.95 -29.03 17.82
N LEU A 400 19.98 -28.37 18.45
CA LEU A 400 19.81 -28.44 19.91
C LEU A 400 19.40 -29.85 20.38
N GLU A 401 18.50 -30.53 19.65
CA GLU A 401 18.14 -31.92 19.90
C GLU A 401 19.33 -32.87 19.74
N GLU A 402 20.18 -32.64 18.73
CA GLU A 402 21.44 -33.37 18.57
C GLU A 402 22.41 -33.13 19.74
N LYS A 403 22.57 -31.88 20.21
CA LYS A 403 23.42 -31.59 21.39
C LYS A 403 22.82 -32.13 22.70
N VAL A 404 21.50 -32.26 22.81
CA VAL A 404 20.85 -32.97 23.92
C VAL A 404 21.11 -34.48 23.84
N ARG A 405 21.16 -35.06 22.64
CA ARG A 405 21.49 -36.47 22.40
C ARG A 405 22.95 -36.78 22.75
N GLU A 406 23.90 -36.01 22.21
CA GLU A 406 25.33 -36.09 22.57
C GLU A 406 25.54 -35.96 24.09
N ALA A 407 24.85 -34.99 24.73
CA ALA A 407 24.94 -34.80 26.17
C ALA A 407 24.31 -35.95 26.98
N ALA A 408 23.36 -36.72 26.42
CA ALA A 408 22.82 -37.92 27.05
C ALA A 408 23.76 -39.12 26.90
N GLU A 409 24.38 -39.28 25.73
CA GLU A 409 25.39 -40.31 25.45
C GLU A 409 26.63 -40.13 26.34
N LEU A 410 27.20 -38.91 26.38
CA LEU A 410 28.32 -38.56 27.28
C LEU A 410 27.96 -38.75 28.78
N ARG A 411 26.70 -38.56 29.17
CA ARG A 411 26.25 -38.87 30.54
C ARG A 411 26.20 -40.37 30.81
N ALA A 412 25.82 -41.19 29.83
CA ALA A 412 25.83 -42.64 29.95
C ALA A 412 27.28 -43.18 30.05
N GLU A 413 28.20 -42.69 29.21
CA GLU A 413 29.63 -43.00 29.30
C GLU A 413 30.24 -42.57 30.65
N LEU A 414 29.89 -41.39 31.16
CA LEU A 414 30.34 -40.90 32.46
C LEU A 414 29.80 -41.73 33.63
N LEU A 415 28.58 -42.29 33.51
CA LEU A 415 28.08 -43.27 34.47
C LEU A 415 28.79 -44.63 34.35
N GLN A 416 29.00 -45.13 33.13
CA GLN A 416 29.69 -46.40 32.90
C GLN A 416 31.15 -46.37 33.41
N THR A 417 31.87 -45.28 33.15
CA THR A 417 33.23 -45.06 33.66
C THR A 417 33.26 -44.88 35.19
N ARG A 418 32.25 -44.23 35.79
CA ARG A 418 32.08 -44.21 37.26
C ARG A 418 31.85 -45.60 37.86
N HIS A 419 31.02 -46.44 37.24
CA HIS A 419 30.82 -47.82 37.68
C HIS A 419 32.08 -48.68 37.50
N GLY A 420 32.84 -48.48 36.42
CA GLY A 420 34.15 -49.12 36.23
C GLY A 420 35.16 -48.69 37.31
N LYS A 421 35.25 -47.38 37.58
CA LYS A 421 36.09 -46.83 38.66
C LYS A 421 35.72 -47.41 40.03
N ALA A 422 34.43 -47.48 40.36
CA ALA A 422 33.98 -48.02 41.65
C ALA A 422 34.41 -49.48 41.86
N ARG A 423 34.32 -50.33 40.82
CA ARG A 423 34.84 -51.72 40.88
C ARG A 423 36.34 -51.77 41.11
N LEU A 424 37.12 -50.92 40.44
CA LEU A 424 38.56 -50.85 40.64
C LEU A 424 38.92 -50.35 42.06
N GLU A 425 38.10 -49.48 42.65
CA GLU A 425 38.25 -49.05 44.06
C GLU A 425 37.90 -50.19 45.04
N GLU A 426 36.86 -50.99 44.78
CA GLU A 426 36.53 -52.21 45.53
C GLU A 426 37.65 -53.26 45.44
N GLU A 427 38.17 -53.53 44.24
CA GLU A 427 39.32 -54.42 44.02
C GLU A 427 40.58 -53.92 44.76
N THR A 428 40.87 -52.62 44.68
CA THR A 428 42.02 -52.01 45.37
C THR A 428 41.89 -52.15 46.89
N ALA A 429 40.72 -51.90 47.46
CA ALA A 429 40.46 -52.08 48.89
C ALA A 429 40.61 -53.54 49.33
N ALA A 430 40.21 -54.51 48.49
CA ALA A 430 40.42 -55.93 48.74
C ALA A 430 41.91 -56.33 48.69
N TYR A 431 42.69 -55.77 47.76
CA TYR A 431 44.16 -55.95 47.72
C TYR A 431 44.85 -55.33 48.93
N GLU A 432 44.47 -54.11 49.33
CA GLU A 432 44.99 -53.49 50.55
C GLU A 432 44.69 -54.33 51.79
N GLU A 433 43.48 -54.89 51.91
CA GLU A 433 43.15 -55.73 53.05
C GLU A 433 43.95 -57.03 53.06
N ARG A 434 44.18 -57.64 51.89
CA ARG A 434 45.06 -58.81 51.75
C ARG A 434 46.49 -58.50 52.18
N MET A 435 47.02 -57.33 51.81
CA MET A 435 48.31 -56.83 52.30
C MET A 435 48.30 -56.56 53.82
N ARG A 436 47.20 -56.04 54.37
CA ARG A 436 46.98 -55.84 55.82
C ARG A 436 47.04 -57.15 56.59
N ARG A 437 46.45 -58.23 56.05
CA ARG A 437 46.49 -59.58 56.62
C ARG A 437 47.91 -60.17 56.60
N LEU A 438 48.61 -60.10 55.46
CA LEU A 438 50.00 -60.56 55.31
C LEU A 438 50.97 -59.82 56.25
N ASN A 439 50.83 -58.49 56.39
CA ASN A 439 51.61 -57.72 57.38
C ASN A 439 51.28 -58.11 58.84
N GLY A 440 50.05 -58.53 59.12
CA GLY A 440 49.67 -59.09 60.42
C GLY A 440 50.30 -60.46 60.70
N GLU A 441 50.47 -61.30 59.67
CA GLU A 441 51.17 -62.59 59.75
C GLU A 441 52.68 -62.41 59.91
N LEU A 442 53.29 -61.48 59.17
CA LEU A 442 54.69 -61.10 59.31
C LEU A 442 55.02 -60.64 60.74
N LYS A 443 54.18 -59.79 61.35
CA LYS A 443 54.34 -59.37 62.75
C LYS A 443 54.19 -60.52 63.75
N LYS A 444 53.34 -61.51 63.48
CA LYS A 444 53.25 -62.72 64.33
C LYS A 444 54.56 -63.51 64.27
N LEU A 445 55.12 -63.71 63.07
CA LEU A 445 56.40 -64.40 62.87
C LEU A 445 57.56 -63.66 63.56
N GLN A 446 57.63 -62.33 63.45
CA GLN A 446 58.58 -61.51 64.21
C GLN A 446 58.46 -61.74 65.72
N SER A 447 57.23 -61.72 66.27
CA SER A 447 57.00 -61.97 67.70
C SER A 447 57.33 -63.40 68.17
N VAL A 448 57.47 -64.36 67.24
CA VAL A 448 57.94 -65.73 67.53
C VAL A 448 59.47 -65.79 67.47
N HIS A 449 60.09 -65.09 66.52
CA HIS A 449 61.54 -64.95 66.42
C HIS A 449 62.14 -64.26 67.66
N GLU A 450 61.54 -63.18 68.14
CA GLU A 450 61.97 -62.49 69.37
C GLU A 450 61.96 -63.43 70.60
N ARG A 451 60.99 -64.34 70.69
CA ARG A 451 60.93 -65.35 71.76
C ARG A 451 62.03 -66.40 71.62
N SER A 452 62.30 -66.88 70.40
CA SER A 452 63.39 -67.85 70.18
C SER A 452 64.77 -67.24 70.44
N GLU A 453 64.98 -65.95 70.16
CA GLU A 453 66.21 -65.25 70.56
C GLU A 453 66.36 -65.16 72.08
N HIS A 454 65.29 -64.85 72.81
CA HIS A 454 65.32 -64.85 74.27
C HIS A 454 65.57 -66.25 74.87
N GLU A 455 65.08 -67.32 74.24
CA GLU A 455 65.37 -68.70 74.63
C GLU A 455 66.85 -69.05 74.37
N VAL A 456 67.42 -68.70 73.21
CA VAL A 456 68.86 -68.89 72.91
C VAL A 456 69.73 -68.12 73.90
N GLN A 457 69.41 -66.86 74.19
CA GLN A 457 70.10 -66.04 75.19
C GLN A 457 70.01 -66.61 76.62
N ALA A 458 69.00 -67.44 76.93
CA ALA A 458 68.90 -68.15 78.19
C ALA A 458 69.79 -69.40 78.21
N PHE A 459 69.94 -70.11 77.10
CA PHE A 459 70.89 -71.23 76.96
C PHE A 459 72.34 -70.76 77.06
N ASP A 460 72.72 -69.66 76.40
CA ASP A 460 74.09 -69.10 76.47
C ASP A 460 74.49 -68.74 77.91
N LYS A 461 73.60 -68.08 78.65
CA LYS A 461 73.82 -67.75 80.07
C LYS A 461 74.02 -69.01 80.92
N ARG A 462 73.31 -70.10 80.61
CA ARG A 462 73.42 -71.38 81.30
C ARG A 462 74.74 -72.08 81.00
N MET A 463 75.21 -72.02 79.74
CA MET A 463 76.53 -72.50 79.34
C MET A 463 77.66 -71.72 80.02
N GLY A 464 77.53 -70.39 80.14
CA GLY A 464 78.51 -69.55 80.85
C GLY A 464 78.72 -69.93 82.32
N VAL A 465 77.65 -70.29 83.03
CA VAL A 465 77.71 -70.76 84.43
C VAL A 465 78.44 -72.10 84.53
N ILE A 466 78.15 -73.05 83.62
CA ILE A 466 78.82 -74.37 83.61
C ILE A 466 80.32 -74.21 83.31
N ASN A 467 80.68 -73.32 82.38
CA ASN A 467 82.09 -73.06 82.02
C ASN A 467 82.89 -72.45 83.19
N THR A 468 82.28 -71.52 83.94
CA THR A 468 82.90 -70.95 85.16
C THR A 468 83.03 -71.97 86.29
N GLN A 469 82.11 -72.93 86.41
CA GLN A 469 82.24 -74.06 87.33
C GLN A 469 83.39 -75.01 86.95
N MET A 470 83.58 -75.30 85.66
CA MET A 470 84.69 -76.13 85.19
C MET A 470 86.06 -75.50 85.51
N LEU A 471 86.21 -74.19 85.25
CA LEU A 471 87.41 -73.42 85.56
C LEU A 471 87.74 -73.36 87.07
N HIS A 472 86.72 -73.41 87.93
CA HIS A 472 86.91 -73.45 89.39
C HIS A 472 87.52 -74.79 89.84
N TRP A 473 86.97 -75.92 89.39
CA TRP A 473 87.49 -77.26 89.71
C TRP A 473 88.91 -77.49 89.18
N GLN A 474 89.19 -77.01 87.96
CA GLN A 474 90.51 -77.12 87.35
C GLN A 474 91.60 -76.36 88.12
N LYS A 475 91.23 -75.32 88.87
CA LYS A 475 92.17 -74.53 89.68
C LYS A 475 92.46 -75.18 91.03
N LEU A 476 91.41 -75.63 91.74
CA LEU A 476 91.53 -76.28 93.05
C LEU A 476 92.44 -77.51 93.00
N HIS A 477 92.31 -78.33 91.94
CA HIS A 477 93.13 -79.54 91.77
C HIS A 477 94.63 -79.25 91.54
N GLY A 478 95.00 -78.05 91.08
CA GLY A 478 96.39 -77.61 90.99
C GLY A 478 96.97 -77.16 92.34
N GLU A 479 96.14 -76.60 93.21
CA GLU A 479 96.52 -76.13 94.55
C GLU A 479 96.77 -77.33 95.49
N ASP A 480 95.99 -78.42 95.37
CA ASP A 480 96.23 -79.68 96.11
C ASP A 480 97.56 -80.37 95.75
N LEU A 481 97.97 -80.32 94.47
CA LEU A 481 99.21 -80.97 94.00
C LEU A 481 100.47 -80.26 94.51
N GLN A 482 100.44 -78.94 94.70
CA GLN A 482 101.57 -78.20 95.27
C GLN A 482 101.76 -78.56 96.76
N ASN A 483 100.68 -78.59 97.54
CA ASN A 483 100.73 -78.90 98.98
C ASN A 483 101.29 -80.31 99.28
N LEU A 484 101.19 -81.24 98.33
CA LEU A 484 101.78 -82.58 98.45
C LEU A 484 103.30 -82.56 98.20
N ALA A 485 103.78 -81.78 97.22
CA ALA A 485 105.21 -81.64 96.95
C ALA A 485 105.95 -80.97 98.12
N ASP A 486 105.38 -79.89 98.67
CA ASP A 486 105.93 -79.16 99.82
C ASP A 486 106.08 -80.08 101.06
N LYS A 487 105.23 -81.10 101.19
CA LYS A 487 105.30 -82.11 102.26
C LYS A 487 106.31 -83.23 102.02
N GLU A 488 106.72 -83.49 100.78
CA GLU A 488 107.83 -84.41 100.52
C GLU A 488 109.19 -83.77 100.86
N GLU A 489 109.36 -82.45 100.65
CA GLU A 489 110.59 -81.74 101.03
C GLU A 489 110.84 -81.75 102.55
N GLU A 490 109.81 -81.52 103.39
CA GLU A 490 109.91 -81.63 104.86
C GLU A 490 110.44 -83.00 105.31
N ILE A 491 110.03 -84.08 104.63
CA ILE A 491 110.46 -85.46 104.93
C ILE A 491 111.90 -85.71 104.47
N VAL A 492 112.36 -85.06 103.41
CA VAL A 492 113.76 -85.13 102.95
C VAL A 492 114.68 -84.43 103.97
N VAL A 493 114.31 -83.25 104.49
CA VAL A 493 115.09 -82.53 105.51
C VAL A 493 115.29 -83.40 106.75
N CYS A 494 114.22 -83.99 107.30
CA CYS A 494 114.30 -84.88 108.46
C CYS A 494 115.20 -86.12 108.24
N LYS A 495 115.28 -86.64 107.00
CA LYS A 495 116.20 -87.74 106.63
C LYS A 495 117.66 -87.29 106.59
N VAL A 496 117.94 -86.07 106.14
CA VAL A 496 119.30 -85.49 106.10
C VAL A 496 119.83 -85.25 107.52
N GLU A 497 119.00 -84.75 108.44
CA GLU A 497 119.39 -84.59 109.85
C GLU A 497 119.76 -85.94 110.49
N MET A 498 118.92 -86.97 110.28
CA MET A 498 119.21 -88.35 110.70
C MET A 498 120.50 -88.94 110.07
N ALA A 499 120.87 -88.53 108.86
CA ALA A 499 122.12 -88.95 108.23
C ALA A 499 123.33 -88.30 108.90
N SER A 500 123.28 -86.99 109.17
CA SER A 500 124.38 -86.24 109.82
C SER A 500 124.75 -86.77 111.22
N LEU A 501 123.77 -87.33 111.95
CA LEU A 501 123.99 -87.96 113.25
C LEU A 501 124.59 -89.36 113.13
N LYS A 502 124.42 -90.05 111.98
CA LYS A 502 125.08 -91.33 111.68
C LYS A 502 126.50 -91.15 111.15
N GLU A 503 126.79 -90.11 110.39
CA GLU A 503 128.17 -89.80 109.97
C GLU A 503 129.09 -89.51 111.17
N LYS A 504 128.56 -88.84 112.21
CA LYS A 504 129.27 -88.63 113.50
C LYS A 504 129.58 -89.93 114.25
N LEU A 505 128.80 -91.00 114.02
CA LEU A 505 129.12 -92.34 114.51
C LEU A 505 130.23 -92.97 113.65
N HIS A 506 130.06 -92.91 112.32
CA HIS A 506 130.94 -93.59 111.37
C HIS A 506 132.37 -93.01 111.32
N ALA A 507 132.54 -91.70 111.52
CA ALA A 507 133.85 -91.05 111.58
C ALA A 507 134.74 -91.55 112.74
N ARG A 508 134.14 -92.05 113.82
CA ARG A 508 134.86 -92.70 114.93
C ARG A 508 135.23 -94.15 114.67
N GLU A 509 134.63 -94.79 113.66
CA GLU A 509 135.01 -96.14 113.22
C GLU A 509 136.08 -96.12 112.11
N GLU A 510 136.14 -95.04 111.32
CA GLU A 510 137.19 -94.85 110.30
C GLU A 510 138.59 -94.69 110.93
N GLU A 511 138.71 -94.06 112.12
CA GLU A 511 139.96 -94.05 112.92
C GLU A 511 140.47 -95.48 113.22
N VAL A 512 139.57 -96.45 113.34
CA VAL A 512 139.92 -97.87 113.62
C VAL A 512 140.31 -98.61 112.34
N LYS A 513 139.70 -98.29 111.19
CA LYS A 513 139.93 -98.98 109.90
C LYS A 513 141.13 -98.47 109.10
N ALA A 514 141.51 -97.19 109.26
CA ALA A 514 142.65 -96.60 108.57
C ALA A 514 144.00 -97.33 108.87
N LEU A 515 144.10 -97.98 110.04
CA LEU A 515 145.26 -98.79 110.42
C LEU A 515 145.32 -100.17 109.74
N THR A 516 144.26 -100.63 109.06
CA THR A 516 144.12 -102.04 108.66
C THR A 516 144.31 -102.30 107.15
N THR A 517 144.08 -101.31 106.27
CA THR A 517 144.05 -101.55 104.80
C THR A 517 145.11 -100.79 103.99
N SER A 518 146.19 -100.32 104.63
CA SER A 518 147.44 -100.02 103.91
C SER A 518 148.12 -101.29 103.35
N LEU A 519 147.63 -102.46 103.74
CA LEU A 519 148.19 -103.79 103.44
C LEU A 519 147.68 -104.43 102.13
N GLY A 520 146.63 -103.89 101.51
CA GLY A 520 145.78 -104.62 100.56
C GLY A 520 146.03 -104.38 99.06
N THR A 521 145.85 -103.15 98.60
CA THR A 521 145.49 -102.84 97.20
C THR A 521 146.64 -102.42 96.28
N ALA A 522 147.90 -102.59 96.70
CA ALA A 522 149.08 -102.43 95.82
C ALA A 522 149.29 -103.63 94.85
N ARG A 523 148.21 -104.31 94.42
CA ARG A 523 148.28 -105.70 93.94
C ARG A 523 147.99 -105.96 92.46
N THR A 524 146.98 -105.33 91.85
CA THR A 524 146.56 -105.67 90.47
C THR A 524 145.79 -104.55 89.74
N ASP A 525 146.25 -103.99 88.62
CA ASP A 525 147.63 -103.91 88.10
C ASP A 525 147.77 -102.75 87.07
N SER A 526 149.00 -102.36 86.76
CA SER A 526 149.44 -101.30 85.83
C SER A 526 149.10 -101.54 84.33
N GLN A 527 148.49 -102.67 83.97
CA GLN A 527 148.87 -103.36 82.73
C GLN A 527 148.02 -103.14 81.47
N ARG A 528 146.82 -102.53 81.51
CA ARG A 528 145.91 -102.56 80.33
C ARG A 528 145.18 -101.26 79.98
N LEU A 529 145.83 -100.14 80.28
CA LEU A 529 145.53 -98.78 79.79
C LEU A 529 145.71 -98.64 78.25
N HIS A 530 145.62 -97.39 77.78
CA HIS A 530 146.10 -96.84 76.50
C HIS A 530 145.35 -97.18 75.21
N ARG A 531 144.84 -98.40 75.03
CA ARG A 531 144.92 -99.00 73.68
C ARG A 531 144.09 -98.38 72.55
N GLU A 532 142.78 -98.18 72.67
CA GLU A 532 141.92 -97.97 71.49
C GLU A 532 141.14 -96.63 71.48
N ILE A 533 141.93 -95.55 71.56
CA ILE A 533 142.02 -94.54 70.48
C ILE A 533 140.70 -93.96 69.93
N GLY A 534 140.44 -92.68 70.23
CA GLY A 534 139.41 -91.85 69.58
C GLY A 534 139.74 -91.40 68.15
N LEU A 535 140.17 -92.30 67.27
CA LEU A 535 140.66 -92.02 65.90
C LEU A 535 139.66 -91.28 64.99
N VAL A 536 138.37 -91.37 65.31
CA VAL A 536 137.27 -90.91 64.44
C VAL A 536 137.04 -89.39 64.54
N VAL A 537 137.45 -88.75 65.64
CA VAL A 537 137.07 -87.38 66.02
C VAL A 537 137.48 -86.31 65.00
N THR A 538 138.56 -86.51 64.24
CA THR A 538 139.11 -85.50 63.32
C THR A 538 138.84 -85.73 61.85
N ASN A 539 138.09 -86.77 61.45
CA ASN A 539 137.80 -86.97 60.01
C ASN A 539 136.75 -85.98 59.46
N VAL A 540 135.82 -85.49 60.31
CA VAL A 540 134.82 -84.46 59.95
C VAL A 540 135.49 -83.10 59.62
N TYR A 541 136.72 -82.89 60.09
CA TYR A 541 137.58 -81.75 59.72
C TYR A 541 137.82 -81.66 58.20
N GLN A 542 137.63 -82.75 57.46
CA GLN A 542 137.85 -82.84 56.01
C GLN A 542 136.66 -82.47 55.11
N TRP A 543 135.60 -81.81 55.60
CA TRP A 543 134.56 -81.25 54.71
C TRP A 543 134.59 -79.71 54.61
N ALA A 544 134.90 -79.02 55.73
CA ALA A 544 135.27 -77.59 55.71
C ALA A 544 136.44 -77.29 54.74
N LYS A 545 137.30 -78.30 54.52
CA LYS A 545 138.22 -78.50 53.38
C LYS A 545 137.82 -77.80 52.08
N GLY A 546 136.59 -77.99 51.60
CA GLY A 546 136.22 -77.66 50.21
C GLY A 546 136.31 -76.17 49.86
N GLN A 547 135.93 -75.29 50.80
CA GLN A 547 135.98 -73.83 50.64
C GLN A 547 137.12 -73.19 51.46
N LYS A 548 138.14 -73.99 51.82
CA LYS A 548 139.41 -73.51 52.37
C LYS A 548 140.61 -73.72 51.43
N GLU A 549 140.49 -74.00 50.13
CA GLU A 549 139.67 -73.31 49.12
C GLU A 549 140.40 -73.49 47.76
N ALA A 550 139.82 -72.98 46.67
CA ALA A 550 140.62 -72.61 45.49
C ALA A 550 141.74 -71.60 45.81
N ASN A 551 141.66 -70.84 46.90
CA ASN A 551 142.78 -70.00 47.39
C ASN A 551 143.96 -70.82 47.93
N GLU A 552 143.80 -72.04 48.46
CA GLU A 552 144.95 -72.93 48.68
C GLU A 552 145.52 -73.47 47.36
N ASN A 553 144.72 -73.59 46.30
CA ASN A 553 145.23 -73.93 44.96
C ASN A 553 145.95 -72.74 44.28
N LEU A 554 145.55 -71.49 44.55
CA LEU A 554 146.32 -70.28 44.21
C LEU A 554 147.59 -70.17 45.06
N GLY A 555 147.47 -70.46 46.36
CA GLY A 555 148.59 -70.61 47.28
C GLY A 555 149.57 -71.70 46.83
N GLN A 556 149.09 -72.79 46.23
CA GLN A 556 149.92 -73.83 45.61
C GLN A 556 150.50 -73.41 44.26
N LYS A 557 149.93 -72.46 43.52
CA LYS A 557 150.64 -71.82 42.39
C LYS A 557 151.79 -70.94 42.87
N VAL A 558 151.63 -70.22 43.98
CA VAL A 558 152.71 -69.44 44.62
C VAL A 558 153.74 -70.33 45.31
N LEU A 559 153.32 -71.42 45.95
CA LEU A 559 154.21 -72.38 46.60
C LEU A 559 154.92 -73.27 45.58
N THR A 560 154.31 -73.66 44.46
CA THR A 560 155.05 -74.32 43.38
C THR A 560 156.04 -73.37 42.70
N GLN A 561 155.75 -72.07 42.58
CA GLN A 561 156.79 -71.07 42.22
C GLN A 561 157.90 -71.01 43.28
N THR A 562 157.54 -71.07 44.56
CA THR A 562 158.50 -71.14 45.68
C THR A 562 159.30 -72.45 45.67
N GLU A 563 158.72 -73.57 45.23
CA GLU A 563 159.40 -74.85 45.05
C GLU A 563 160.31 -74.82 43.82
N HIS A 564 159.95 -74.15 42.72
CA HIS A 564 160.89 -73.89 41.63
C HIS A 564 162.06 -73.01 42.10
N ILE A 565 161.82 -71.99 42.92
CA ILE A 565 162.89 -71.16 43.52
C ILE A 565 163.73 -71.97 44.53
N ALA A 566 163.10 -72.84 45.33
CA ALA A 566 163.79 -73.72 46.26
C ALA A 566 164.51 -74.88 45.55
N GLN A 567 164.06 -75.30 44.36
CA GLN A 567 164.72 -76.28 43.51
C GLN A 567 165.91 -75.65 42.78
N LEU A 568 165.77 -74.43 42.26
CA LEU A 568 166.91 -73.59 41.84
C LEU A 568 167.89 -73.33 43.00
N SER A 569 167.40 -73.23 44.24
CA SER A 569 168.26 -73.11 45.43
C SER A 569 168.93 -74.43 45.80
N ARG A 570 168.23 -75.58 45.68
CA ARG A 570 168.81 -76.92 45.79
C ARG A 570 169.83 -77.17 44.69
N GLU A 571 169.62 -76.68 43.47
CA GLU A 571 170.58 -76.73 42.36
C GLU A 571 171.78 -75.83 42.67
N LYS A 572 171.58 -74.61 43.17
CA LYS A 572 172.65 -73.71 43.65
C LYS A 572 173.48 -74.33 44.80
N ASP A 573 172.83 -75.01 45.75
CA ASP A 573 173.49 -75.68 46.87
C ASP A 573 174.04 -77.07 46.51
N HIS A 574 173.50 -77.74 45.49
CA HIS A 574 174.09 -78.92 44.84
C HIS A 574 175.31 -78.53 43.98
N LEU A 575 175.35 -77.32 43.44
CA LEU A 575 176.52 -76.73 42.81
C LEU A 575 177.59 -76.31 43.84
N LEU A 576 177.22 -75.82 45.02
CA LEU A 576 178.16 -75.66 46.15
C LEU A 576 178.62 -77.00 46.73
N GLY A 577 177.71 -77.98 46.76
CA GLY A 577 177.98 -79.38 47.10
C GLY A 577 179.03 -79.95 46.17
N THR A 578 178.79 -79.98 44.86
CA THR A 578 179.77 -80.44 43.86
C THR A 578 181.06 -79.61 43.85
N MET A 579 181.01 -78.29 44.09
CA MET A 579 182.21 -77.45 44.23
C MET A 579 183.06 -77.79 45.47
N THR A 580 182.46 -78.33 46.54
CA THR A 580 183.20 -78.84 47.72
C THR A 580 183.44 -80.36 47.70
N GLN A 581 182.67 -81.11 46.92
CA GLN A 581 182.95 -82.48 46.52
C GLN A 581 184.21 -82.50 45.65
N LEU A 582 184.39 -81.55 44.74
CA LEU A 582 185.65 -81.30 44.02
C LEU A 582 186.83 -80.91 44.94
N ARG A 583 186.57 -80.32 46.12
CA ARG A 583 187.59 -80.12 47.18
C ARG A 583 187.86 -81.40 47.97
N HIS A 584 186.87 -82.28 48.13
CA HIS A 584 187.06 -83.61 48.71
C HIS A 584 187.85 -84.49 47.73
N GLU A 585 187.48 -84.54 46.45
CA GLU A 585 188.18 -85.25 45.37
C GLU A 585 189.61 -84.73 45.16
N ASN A 586 189.89 -83.42 45.32
CA ASN A 586 191.27 -82.90 45.41
C ASN A 586 192.07 -83.43 46.62
N LYS A 587 191.44 -84.22 47.49
CA LYS A 587 192.01 -85.00 48.59
C LYS A 587 191.77 -86.51 48.49
N THR A 588 190.74 -87.01 47.79
CA THR A 588 190.50 -88.44 47.52
C THR A 588 191.33 -88.96 46.34
N LEU A 589 191.59 -88.09 45.35
CA LEU A 589 192.66 -88.28 44.35
C LEU A 589 194.07 -88.24 44.98
N ARG A 590 194.18 -87.93 46.28
CA ARG A 590 195.40 -88.13 47.08
C ARG A 590 195.38 -89.43 47.89
N SER A 591 194.43 -90.37 47.67
CA SER A 591 194.29 -91.54 48.57
C SER A 591 193.75 -92.87 48.02
N GLU A 592 193.01 -92.96 46.90
CA GLU A 592 192.24 -94.21 46.58
C GLU A 592 192.51 -94.88 45.21
N VAL A 593 193.57 -94.62 44.45
CA VAL A 593 194.94 -95.17 44.63
C VAL A 593 195.02 -96.67 45.03
N GLU A 594 194.37 -97.12 46.10
CA GLU A 594 194.85 -98.30 46.85
C GLU A 594 194.18 -99.67 46.57
N GLU A 595 192.88 -99.85 46.83
CA GLU A 595 192.46 -101.16 47.37
C GLU A 595 191.54 -102.06 46.51
N LYS A 596 190.81 -101.57 45.49
CA LYS A 596 189.62 -102.27 44.93
C LYS A 596 189.84 -103.50 44.02
N ARG A 597 190.79 -104.33 44.42
CA ARG A 597 191.09 -105.74 44.10
C ARG A 597 189.97 -106.73 44.52
N MET A 598 188.72 -106.29 44.55
CA MET A 598 187.54 -107.05 45.01
C MET A 598 186.91 -107.94 43.90
N GLU A 599 185.95 -108.80 44.30
CA GLU A 599 184.68 -109.13 43.58
C GLU A 599 184.54 -110.25 42.49
N ALA A 600 183.58 -111.20 42.71
CA ALA A 600 182.95 -112.17 41.74
C ALA A 600 181.51 -112.85 42.17
N GLU A 601 180.34 -112.85 41.37
CA GLU A 601 178.94 -113.65 41.26
C GLU A 601 177.40 -113.25 41.75
N ARG A 602 176.17 -113.55 41.06
CA ARG A 602 174.59 -113.33 41.37
C ARG A 602 173.34 -114.01 40.48
N SER A 603 171.96 -114.21 40.85
CA SER A 603 170.74 -114.79 39.96
C SER A 603 169.12 -115.14 40.30
N ARG A 604 168.06 -115.21 39.32
CA ARG A 604 166.63 -115.97 39.04
C ARG A 604 165.02 -115.69 39.51
N VAL A 605 163.82 -116.12 38.80
CA VAL A 605 162.29 -116.54 39.21
C VAL A 605 160.79 -116.18 38.45
N LEU A 606 159.56 -116.94 38.54
CA LEU A 606 157.93 -116.71 38.45
C LEU A 606 156.70 -117.12 37.34
N ARG A 607 155.26 -117.12 37.58
CA ARG A 607 153.88 -117.57 36.79
C ARG A 607 152.33 -117.12 37.27
N TYR A 608 150.94 -117.33 36.87
CA TYR A 608 149.79 -117.67 35.77
C TYR A 608 148.12 -117.66 36.12
N SER A 609 146.96 -117.75 35.26
CA SER A 609 145.33 -117.77 35.54
C SER A 609 144.07 -118.02 34.44
N ASP A 610 142.64 -118.11 34.68
CA ASP A 610 141.30 -118.36 33.77
C ASP A 610 139.71 -118.05 34.30
N LEU A 611 138.31 -118.22 33.93
CA LEU A 611 137.16 -118.77 32.92
C LEU A 611 135.49 -118.35 33.06
N ALA A 612 134.35 -118.69 32.24
CA ALA A 612 132.77 -118.30 32.31
C ALA A 612 131.42 -118.98 31.51
N PRO A 613 129.99 -118.66 31.65
CA PRO A 613 128.61 -119.36 31.15
C PRO A 613 127.13 -118.65 30.69
N CYS A 614 125.87 -119.28 30.31
CA CYS A 614 124.42 -118.69 29.83
C CYS A 614 122.96 -119.54 29.57
N PRO A 615 121.60 -119.04 29.47
CA PRO A 615 120.13 -119.72 29.28
C PRO A 615 118.67 -119.08 28.66
N GLU A 616 117.44 -119.75 28.27
CA GLU A 616 115.88 -119.27 28.11
C GLU A 616 114.53 -120.06 27.39
N GLN A 617 113.16 -119.74 27.69
CA GLN A 617 111.66 -119.62 27.06
C GLN A 617 110.43 -120.62 26.44
N GLN A 618 109.01 -120.33 26.49
CA GLN A 618 107.69 -120.57 25.56
C GLN A 618 106.03 -120.70 25.87
N HIS A 619 105.05 -121.43 25.09
CA HIS A 619 103.49 -121.34 24.70
C HIS A 619 102.26 -122.16 25.43
N GLN A 620 101.03 -122.42 24.82
CA GLN A 620 99.86 -123.36 25.22
C GLN A 620 99.37 -124.19 23.96
N PRO A 621 98.71 -125.40 23.95
CA PRO A 621 97.90 -126.11 24.98
C PRO A 621 98.07 -127.68 25.12
N GLN A 622 97.24 -128.28 26.00
CA GLN A 622 96.67 -129.67 25.99
C GLN A 622 97.51 -130.99 25.88
N LEU A 623 97.42 -131.76 26.99
CA LEU A 623 96.98 -133.18 27.10
C LEU A 623 97.87 -134.39 26.71
N LEU A 624 97.66 -135.45 27.52
CA LEU A 624 98.04 -136.88 27.39
C LEU A 624 99.56 -137.19 27.43
N GLY A 625 100.01 -138.32 27.99
CA GLY A 625 99.30 -139.37 28.74
C GLY A 625 99.53 -140.77 28.16
N GLU A 626 99.96 -141.71 29.01
CA GLU A 626 100.35 -143.09 28.68
C GLU A 626 101.65 -143.14 27.83
N GLU A 627 102.53 -144.15 27.92
CA GLU A 627 102.46 -145.44 28.65
C GLU A 627 103.07 -145.40 30.07
#